data_AF-N1R2B2-F1
#
_entry.id   AF-N1R2B2-F1
#
_cell.length_a   1.000
_cell.length_b   1.000
_cell.length_c   1.000
_cell.angle_alpha   90.00
_cell.angle_beta   90.00
_cell.angle_gamma   90.00
#
_symmetry.space_group_name_H-M   'P 1'
#
loop_
_entity.id
_entity.type
_entity.pdbx_description
1 polymer ?
#
loop_
_entity_poly.entity_id
_entity_poly.type
_entity_poly.pdbx_seq_one_letter_code
_entity_poly.pdbx_strand_id
1 'polypeptide(L)'
;MAGAIAYEEQRRRQVEENKRKLEELKLHHLSAAVREAATPKPSPTKSLKRKRVPREAGEDTPIRRSGRVASLPEQPKYRFEDVFHVLEKKIRRGRRTTTSTRSDLINRVYATDKAREYATTMAEELQAKLGSGYPSFVKPMTQSHVTGGFWLGLPLPFCRKHLPKRDERLTLKDEQGVESETLYLALKNGLSAGWRGFAIQHNLVDGDCLVFELINRTTFKVYIIRQSSYYER
;
A
#
# COMPACT_ATOMS: atom_id res chain seq x y z
N MET A 1 58.84 -27.95 -38.30
CA MET A 1 58.37 -27.04 -37.22
C MET A 1 58.07 -25.63 -37.78
N ALA A 2 57.12 -25.48 -38.71
CA ALA A 2 56.79 -24.17 -39.31
C ALA A 2 55.36 -23.69 -39.01
N GLY A 3 54.43 -24.58 -38.66
CA GLY A 3 53.02 -24.23 -38.39
C GLY A 3 52.75 -23.61 -37.02
N ALA A 4 53.56 -23.91 -36.00
CA ALA A 4 53.38 -23.35 -34.66
C ALA A 4 53.72 -21.85 -34.59
N ILE A 5 54.72 -21.41 -35.36
CA ILE A 5 55.19 -20.01 -35.40
C ILE A 5 54.13 -19.10 -36.06
N ALA A 6 53.50 -19.57 -37.14
CA ALA A 6 52.46 -18.83 -37.85
C ALA A 6 51.20 -18.60 -36.98
N TYR A 7 50.80 -19.62 -36.20
CA TYR A 7 49.66 -19.50 -35.28
C TYR A 7 49.95 -18.52 -34.13
N GLU A 8 51.16 -18.58 -33.56
CA GLU A 8 51.55 -17.65 -32.50
C GLU A 8 51.62 -16.19 -32.99
N GLU A 9 52.08 -15.95 -34.21
CA GLU A 9 52.08 -14.62 -34.82
C GLU A 9 50.67 -14.10 -35.07
N GLN A 10 49.76 -14.93 -35.58
CA GLN A 10 48.36 -14.55 -35.81
C GLN A 10 47.65 -14.22 -34.49
N ARG A 11 47.90 -15.01 -33.44
CA ARG A 11 47.38 -14.75 -32.09
C ARG A 11 47.89 -13.42 -31.54
N ARG A 12 49.17 -13.10 -31.72
CA ARG A 12 49.74 -11.81 -31.28
C ARG A 12 49.09 -10.63 -31.98
N ARG A 13 48.91 -10.70 -33.31
CA ARG A 13 48.23 -9.66 -34.10
C ARG A 13 46.80 -9.41 -33.62
N GLN A 14 46.05 -10.49 -33.33
CA GLN A 14 44.69 -10.38 -32.83
C GLN A 14 44.62 -9.73 -31.43
N VAL A 15 45.57 -10.06 -30.56
CA VAL A 15 45.67 -9.44 -29.23
C VAL A 15 46.00 -7.95 -29.33
N GLU A 16 46.90 -7.55 -30.23
CA GLU A 16 47.24 -6.15 -30.47
C GLU A 16 46.07 -5.37 -31.06
N GLU A 17 45.35 -5.95 -32.03
CA GLU A 17 44.14 -5.33 -32.60
C GLU A 17 43.06 -5.14 -31.53
N ASN A 18 42.86 -6.14 -30.66
CA ASN A 18 41.92 -6.03 -29.54
C ASN A 18 42.34 -4.96 -28.53
N LYS A 19 43.65 -4.78 -28.26
CA LYS A 19 44.14 -3.68 -27.42
C LYS A 19 43.84 -2.32 -28.04
N ARG A 20 44.07 -2.15 -29.35
CA ARG A 20 43.74 -0.91 -30.07
C ARG A 20 42.25 -0.58 -30.00
N LYS A 21 41.38 -1.57 -30.21
CA LYS A 21 39.92 -1.40 -30.07
C LYS A 21 39.52 -1.02 -28.64
N LEU A 22 40.21 -1.56 -27.64
CA LEU A 22 39.96 -1.25 -26.23
C LEU A 22 40.34 0.22 -25.88
N GLU A 23 41.43 0.71 -26.47
CA GLU A 23 41.88 2.10 -26.36
C GLU A 23 40.96 3.07 -27.12
N GLU A 24 40.57 2.73 -28.34
CA GLU A 24 39.64 3.52 -29.17
C GLU A 24 38.29 3.71 -28.47
N LEU A 25 37.76 2.65 -27.86
CA LEU A 25 36.52 2.69 -27.09
C LEU A 25 36.69 3.30 -25.69
N LYS A 26 37.89 3.77 -25.34
CA LYS A 26 38.24 4.39 -24.04
C LYS A 26 37.80 3.55 -22.83
N LEU A 27 37.77 2.22 -23.00
CA LEU A 27 37.21 1.29 -22.02
C LEU A 27 38.05 1.25 -20.72
N HIS A 28 39.35 1.51 -20.82
CA HIS A 28 40.23 1.65 -19.66
C HIS A 28 39.80 2.80 -18.74
N HIS A 29 39.46 3.96 -19.32
CA HIS A 29 38.97 5.12 -18.56
C HIS A 29 37.62 4.84 -17.89
N LEU A 30 36.71 4.17 -18.61
CA LEU A 30 35.41 3.77 -18.06
C LEU A 30 35.57 2.78 -16.89
N SER A 31 36.48 1.81 -17.02
CA SER A 31 36.75 0.85 -15.95
C SER A 31 37.36 1.51 -14.70
N ALA A 32 38.21 2.52 -14.87
CA ALA A 32 38.78 3.32 -13.78
C ALA A 32 37.71 4.16 -13.09
N ALA A 33 36.85 4.85 -13.86
CA ALA A 33 35.76 5.66 -13.33
C ALA A 33 34.73 4.83 -12.53
N VAL A 34 34.43 3.61 -12.98
CA VAL A 34 33.57 2.68 -12.23
C VAL A 34 34.22 2.23 -10.93
N ARG A 35 35.53 1.96 -10.93
CA ARG A 35 36.27 1.60 -9.70
C ARG A 35 36.31 2.76 -8.72
N GLU A 36 36.55 3.98 -9.19
CA GLU A 36 36.51 5.18 -8.35
C GLU A 36 35.10 5.43 -7.79
N ALA A 37 34.05 5.26 -8.60
CA ALA A 37 32.66 5.36 -8.15
C ALA A 37 32.27 4.27 -7.14
N ALA A 38 32.92 3.11 -7.18
CA ALA A 38 32.71 2.00 -6.25
C ALA A 38 33.48 2.16 -4.93
N THR A 39 34.39 3.14 -4.81
CA THR A 39 35.02 3.43 -3.52
C THR A 39 34.00 4.08 -2.56
N PRO A 40 33.86 3.58 -1.32
CA PRO A 40 32.91 4.14 -0.37
C PRO A 40 33.38 5.54 0.04
N LYS A 41 32.65 6.57 -0.40
CA LYS A 41 32.87 7.94 0.09
C LYS A 41 32.63 7.97 1.60
N PRO A 42 33.48 8.63 2.41
CA PRO A 42 33.20 8.81 3.83
C PRO A 42 31.90 9.61 3.98
N SER A 43 30.97 9.06 4.77
CA SER A 43 29.69 9.71 5.07
C SER A 43 29.93 11.07 5.74
N PRO A 44 29.26 12.16 5.33
CA PRO A 44 29.35 13.42 6.05
C PRO A 44 28.78 13.19 7.45
N THR A 45 29.59 13.54 8.46
CA THR A 45 29.25 13.50 9.87
C THR A 45 27.90 14.15 10.13
N LYS A 46 27.01 13.46 10.87
CA LYS A 46 25.70 13.97 11.28
C LYS A 46 25.88 15.30 12.01
N SER A 47 25.51 16.41 11.38
CA SER A 47 25.32 17.67 12.12
C SER A 47 24.13 17.51 13.07
N LEU A 48 24.35 17.95 14.32
CA LEU A 48 23.34 17.96 15.39
C LEU A 48 22.05 18.62 14.90
N LYS A 49 20.91 17.92 15.06
CA LYS A 49 19.58 18.44 14.69
C LYS A 49 19.29 19.71 15.50
N ARG A 50 19.15 20.85 14.83
CA ARG A 50 18.58 22.07 15.43
C ARG A 50 17.10 21.81 15.80
N LYS A 51 16.69 22.20 17.01
CA LYS A 51 15.29 22.20 17.47
C LYS A 51 14.44 23.02 16.49
N ARG A 52 13.28 22.48 16.09
CA ARG A 52 12.27 23.23 15.33
C ARG A 52 11.54 24.19 16.27
N VAL A 53 11.49 25.46 15.90
CA VAL A 53 10.56 26.45 16.48
C VAL A 53 9.18 26.23 15.82
N PRO A 54 8.05 26.30 16.55
CA PRO A 54 6.72 26.24 15.94
C PRO A 54 6.49 27.42 15.00
N ARG A 55 5.89 27.18 13.83
CA ARG A 55 5.56 28.21 12.84
C ARG A 55 4.06 28.45 12.91
N GLU A 56 3.66 29.71 13.14
CA GLU A 56 2.27 30.14 13.11
C GLU A 56 1.68 30.02 11.70
N ALA A 57 0.37 29.81 11.66
CA ALA A 57 -0.40 29.55 10.45
C ALA A 57 -0.65 30.84 9.65
N GLY A 58 -0.39 30.78 8.35
CA GLY A 58 -0.79 31.81 7.39
C GLY A 58 0.39 32.44 6.67
N GLU A 59 0.92 31.76 5.64
CA GLU A 59 1.61 32.39 4.51
C GLU A 59 1.93 31.29 3.48
N ASP A 60 1.41 31.44 2.25
CA ASP A 60 1.75 30.64 1.07
C ASP A 60 3.22 30.87 0.68
N THR A 61 4.13 30.34 1.50
CA THR A 61 5.55 30.33 1.15
C THR A 61 5.85 29.20 0.18
N PRO A 62 6.56 29.48 -0.94
CA PRO A 62 6.88 28.46 -1.91
C PRO A 62 7.69 27.34 -1.24
N ILE A 63 7.33 26.09 -1.59
CA ILE A 63 7.99 24.88 -1.11
C ILE A 63 9.49 25.02 -1.35
N ARG A 64 10.28 25.06 -0.26
CA ARG A 64 11.74 25.13 -0.32
C ARG A 64 12.28 23.85 -0.97
N ARG A 65 12.52 23.89 -2.28
CA ARG A 65 13.17 22.80 -3.01
C ARG A 65 14.68 22.88 -2.79
N SER A 66 15.32 21.73 -2.58
CA SER A 66 16.77 21.69 -2.47
C SER A 66 17.41 22.13 -3.80
N GLY A 67 18.49 22.91 -3.76
CA GLY A 67 19.17 23.41 -4.97
C GLY A 67 19.64 22.31 -5.93
N ARG A 68 19.78 21.06 -5.44
CA ARG A 68 20.06 19.86 -6.26
C ARG A 68 18.98 19.52 -7.28
N VAL A 69 17.76 20.06 -7.12
CA VAL A 69 16.60 19.77 -7.99
C VAL A 69 16.26 20.98 -8.87
N ALA A 70 16.93 22.12 -8.67
CA ALA A 70 16.67 23.35 -9.41
C ALA A 70 17.21 23.31 -10.85
N SER A 71 18.26 22.52 -11.10
CA SER A 71 18.87 22.35 -12.43
C SER A 71 18.27 21.19 -13.25
N LEU A 72 17.32 20.45 -12.68
CA LEU A 72 16.60 19.43 -13.42
C LEU A 72 15.45 20.09 -14.19
N PRO A 73 15.16 19.65 -15.43
CA PRO A 73 13.98 20.09 -16.14
C PRO A 73 12.73 19.84 -15.28
N GLU A 74 11.74 20.72 -15.42
CA GLU A 74 10.52 20.68 -14.62
C GLU A 74 9.94 19.26 -14.64
N GLN A 75 9.95 18.60 -13.48
CA GLN A 75 9.51 17.22 -13.43
C GLN A 75 8.02 17.17 -13.78
N PRO A 76 7.58 16.23 -14.62
CA PRO A 76 6.18 16.10 -14.95
C PRO A 76 5.35 15.99 -13.67
N LYS A 77 4.26 16.77 -13.59
CA LYS A 77 3.29 16.69 -12.50
C LYS A 77 2.65 15.30 -12.56
N TYR A 78 3.16 14.36 -11.78
CA TYR A 78 2.48 13.10 -11.51
C TYR A 78 1.29 13.39 -10.59
N ARG A 79 0.24 13.99 -11.15
CA ARG A 79 -1.11 13.88 -10.59
C ARG A 79 -1.57 12.43 -10.78
N PHE A 80 -2.46 12.03 -9.89
CA PHE A 80 -2.64 10.68 -9.36
C PHE A 80 -3.20 9.63 -10.34
N GLU A 81 -3.51 9.98 -11.60
CA GLU A 81 -4.14 9.05 -12.54
C GLU A 81 -3.18 8.19 -13.40
N ASP A 82 -1.90 8.56 -13.58
CA ASP A 82 -1.03 7.87 -14.57
C ASP A 82 0.08 6.97 -14.00
N VAL A 83 0.12 6.73 -12.68
CA VAL A 83 1.28 6.06 -12.02
C VAL A 83 1.17 4.52 -11.99
N PHE A 84 0.05 3.93 -12.40
CA PHE A 84 -0.16 2.49 -12.26
C PHE A 84 0.66 1.59 -13.20
N HIS A 85 1.25 2.10 -14.29
CA HIS A 85 2.00 1.28 -15.24
C HIS A 85 3.50 1.09 -14.94
N VAL A 86 4.09 1.89 -14.04
CA VAL A 86 5.55 1.85 -13.83
C VAL A 86 5.96 1.05 -12.58
N LEU A 87 5.03 0.78 -11.66
CA LEU A 87 5.31 -0.01 -10.45
C LEU A 87 5.41 -1.53 -10.71
N GLU A 88 4.97 -2.02 -11.87
CA GLU A 88 4.95 -3.46 -12.20
C GLU A 88 6.34 -4.06 -12.43
N LYS A 89 7.36 -3.28 -12.83
CA LYS A 89 8.65 -3.84 -13.26
C LYS A 89 9.68 -4.09 -12.14
N LYS A 90 9.50 -3.57 -10.92
CA LYS A 90 10.49 -3.75 -9.83
C LYS A 90 10.13 -4.80 -8.77
N ILE A 91 8.97 -5.44 -8.85
CA ILE A 91 8.56 -6.52 -7.91
C ILE A 91 8.98 -7.93 -8.41
N ARG A 92 9.77 -8.04 -9.50
CA ARG A 92 10.22 -9.33 -10.06
C ARG A 92 11.47 -9.95 -9.42
N ARG A 93 11.71 -9.75 -8.12
CA ARG A 93 12.70 -10.56 -7.37
C ARG A 93 12.16 -10.90 -5.98
N GLY A 94 11.41 -11.99 -5.92
CA GLY A 94 11.18 -12.75 -4.70
C GLY A 94 9.94 -12.36 -3.89
N ARG A 95 8.75 -12.77 -4.33
CA ARG A 95 7.65 -13.20 -3.45
C ARG A 95 6.54 -13.83 -4.28
N ARG A 96 6.00 -14.94 -3.79
CA ARG A 96 4.85 -15.66 -4.36
C ARG A 96 3.72 -14.67 -4.63
N THR A 97 3.46 -14.37 -5.90
CA THR A 97 2.29 -13.60 -6.32
C THR A 97 1.10 -14.54 -6.34
N THR A 98 0.28 -14.49 -5.28
CA THR A 98 -1.15 -14.76 -5.44
C THR A 98 -1.66 -13.82 -6.52
N THR A 99 -2.10 -14.37 -7.63
CA THR A 99 -2.81 -13.67 -8.71
C THR A 99 -4.00 -12.93 -8.10
N SER A 100 -3.84 -11.64 -7.79
CA SER A 100 -5.00 -10.73 -7.72
C SER A 100 -5.49 -10.64 -9.14
N THR A 101 -6.61 -11.30 -9.38
CA THR A 101 -7.22 -11.42 -10.69
C THR A 101 -7.62 -10.03 -11.17
N ARG A 102 -7.32 -9.71 -12.43
CA ARG A 102 -7.71 -8.43 -13.09
C ARG A 102 -9.18 -8.01 -12.86
N SER A 103 -10.05 -8.95 -12.52
CA SER A 103 -11.45 -8.72 -12.13
C SER A 103 -11.59 -7.77 -10.92
N ASP A 104 -10.68 -7.81 -9.96
CA ASP A 104 -10.78 -7.00 -8.73
C ASP A 104 -10.60 -5.51 -9.02
N LEU A 105 -9.94 -5.15 -10.13
CA LEU A 105 -9.72 -3.76 -10.54
C LEU A 105 -10.94 -3.18 -11.29
N ILE A 106 -11.69 -4.00 -12.00
CA ILE A 106 -12.87 -3.56 -12.78
C ILE A 106 -14.01 -3.16 -11.84
N ASN A 107 -14.15 -3.86 -10.71
CA ASN A 107 -15.21 -3.62 -9.74
C ASN A 107 -14.86 -2.53 -8.70
N ARG A 108 -13.78 -1.77 -8.91
CA ARG A 108 -13.35 -0.71 -8.01
C ARG A 108 -14.25 0.52 -8.15
N VAL A 109 -15.27 0.59 -7.30
CA VAL A 109 -16.01 1.84 -7.04
C VAL A 109 -15.19 2.69 -6.07
N TYR A 110 -15.13 4.00 -6.32
CA TYR A 110 -14.56 4.98 -5.40
C TYR A 110 -15.66 5.96 -4.99
N ALA A 111 -15.97 6.01 -3.69
CA ALA A 111 -16.90 7.01 -3.19
C ALA A 111 -16.24 8.40 -3.15
N THR A 112 -17.06 9.43 -3.36
CA THR A 112 -16.63 10.81 -3.13
C THR A 112 -16.42 11.06 -1.63
N ASP A 113 -15.54 11.99 -1.26
CA ASP A 113 -15.26 12.27 0.16
C ASP A 113 -16.51 12.73 0.92
N LYS A 114 -17.41 13.48 0.25
CA LYS A 114 -18.71 13.87 0.81
C LYS A 114 -19.60 12.67 1.13
N ALA A 115 -19.66 11.68 0.23
CA ALA A 115 -20.46 10.46 0.46
C ALA A 115 -19.87 9.60 1.59
N ARG A 116 -18.53 9.53 1.69
CA ARG A 116 -17.85 8.85 2.81
C ARG A 116 -18.13 9.51 4.15
N GLU A 117 -18.01 10.83 4.21
CA GLU A 117 -18.30 11.61 5.41
C GLU A 117 -19.74 11.41 5.84
N TYR A 118 -20.68 11.51 4.90
CA TYR A 118 -22.10 11.26 5.15
C TYR A 118 -22.39 9.86 5.71
N ALA A 119 -21.85 8.81 5.09
CA ALA A 119 -22.04 7.45 5.57
C ALA A 119 -21.44 7.26 6.98
N THR A 120 -20.33 7.94 7.27
CA THR A 120 -19.68 7.91 8.59
C THR A 120 -20.52 8.63 9.64
N THR A 121 -21.02 9.83 9.35
CA THR A 121 -21.87 10.59 10.29
C THR A 121 -23.16 9.84 10.61
N MET A 122 -23.81 9.24 9.60
CA MET A 122 -25.00 8.42 9.80
C MET A 122 -24.71 7.18 10.65
N ALA A 123 -23.51 6.60 10.53
CA ALA A 123 -23.10 5.43 11.31
C ALA A 123 -22.84 5.79 12.77
N GLU A 124 -22.25 6.94 13.04
CA GLU A 124 -22.07 7.48 14.38
C GLU A 124 -23.42 7.81 15.04
N GLU A 125 -24.36 8.40 14.29
CA GLU A 125 -25.73 8.63 14.78
C GLU A 125 -26.46 7.31 15.10
N LEU A 126 -26.32 6.30 14.25
CA LEU A 126 -26.87 4.97 14.50
C LEU A 126 -26.23 4.36 15.74
N GLN A 127 -24.91 4.43 15.86
CA GLN A 127 -24.18 3.95 17.03
C GLN A 127 -24.68 4.60 18.32
N ALA A 128 -24.91 5.92 18.31
CA ALA A 128 -25.45 6.65 19.46
C ALA A 128 -26.87 6.20 19.83
N LYS A 129 -27.70 5.84 18.83
CA LYS A 129 -29.07 5.34 19.04
C LYS A 129 -29.12 3.94 19.64
N LEU A 130 -28.13 3.08 19.39
CA LEU A 130 -28.07 1.71 19.93
C LEU A 130 -27.92 1.67 21.47
N GLY A 131 -27.47 2.78 22.09
CA GLY A 131 -27.31 2.87 23.54
C GLY A 131 -26.06 2.15 24.07
N SER A 132 -25.94 2.06 25.40
CA SER A 132 -24.74 1.56 26.10
C SER A 132 -24.78 0.06 26.46
N GLY A 133 -25.79 -0.68 26.01
CA GLY A 133 -25.99 -2.08 26.41
C GLY A 133 -24.91 -3.03 25.90
N TYR A 134 -24.46 -2.83 24.67
CA TYR A 134 -23.43 -3.64 24.02
C TYR A 134 -22.29 -2.76 23.51
N PRO A 135 -21.02 -3.21 23.62
CA PRO A 135 -19.91 -2.44 23.10
C PRO A 135 -19.97 -2.44 21.57
N SER A 136 -19.92 -1.24 20.99
CA SER A 136 -20.03 -1.02 19.56
C SER A 136 -18.90 -0.15 19.02
N PHE A 137 -18.64 -0.24 17.71
CA PHE A 137 -17.73 0.67 17.01
C PHE A 137 -18.15 0.87 15.56
N VAL A 138 -17.82 2.05 15.03
CA VAL A 138 -18.01 2.40 13.61
C VAL A 138 -16.76 2.05 12.82
N LYS A 139 -16.94 1.52 11.61
CA LYS A 139 -15.87 1.16 10.70
C LYS A 139 -16.21 1.57 9.26
N PRO A 140 -15.58 2.65 8.75
CA PRO A 140 -15.65 2.99 7.35
C PRO A 140 -14.97 1.93 6.47
N MET A 141 -15.65 1.53 5.39
CA MET A 141 -15.12 0.61 4.41
C MET A 141 -14.23 1.34 3.42
N THR A 142 -13.02 0.79 3.26
CA THR A 142 -12.11 1.19 2.20
C THR A 142 -12.03 0.07 1.20
N GLN A 143 -11.59 0.40 0.01
CA GLN A 143 -11.38 -0.56 -1.06
C GLN A 143 -10.51 -1.78 -0.71
N SER A 144 -9.52 -1.64 0.19
CA SER A 144 -8.73 -2.79 0.66
C SER A 144 -9.55 -3.79 1.47
N HIS A 145 -10.62 -3.32 2.13
CA HIS A 145 -11.53 -4.15 2.89
C HIS A 145 -12.52 -4.90 1.99
N VAL A 146 -12.97 -4.30 0.87
CA VAL A 146 -14.15 -4.81 0.13
C VAL A 146 -13.92 -5.25 -1.33
N THR A 147 -12.83 -4.84 -1.98
CA THR A 147 -12.59 -5.18 -3.40
C THR A 147 -11.24 -5.86 -3.63
N GLY A 148 -10.19 -5.41 -2.95
CA GLY A 148 -8.83 -5.89 -3.21
C GLY A 148 -8.37 -7.03 -2.29
N GLY A 149 -8.13 -6.71 -1.01
CA GLY A 149 -7.47 -7.62 -0.07
C GLY A 149 -8.42 -8.45 0.78
N PHE A 150 -9.67 -8.00 0.94
CA PHE A 150 -10.65 -8.62 1.84
C PHE A 150 -10.09 -8.90 3.24
N TRP A 151 -9.35 -7.92 3.75
CA TRP A 151 -8.80 -7.93 5.10
C TRP A 151 -9.45 -6.80 5.89
N LEU A 152 -10.09 -7.08 7.02
CA LEU A 152 -10.70 -6.04 7.85
C LEU A 152 -9.97 -5.88 9.18
N GLY A 153 -9.18 -4.83 9.31
CA GLY A 153 -8.55 -4.47 10.60
C GLY A 153 -9.57 -3.85 11.56
N LEU A 154 -9.65 -4.37 12.78
CA LEU A 154 -10.54 -3.88 13.83
C LEU A 154 -9.82 -2.89 14.77
N PRO A 155 -10.55 -1.98 15.44
CA PRO A 155 -9.95 -1.05 16.39
C PRO A 155 -9.22 -1.77 17.52
N LEU A 156 -7.91 -1.55 17.65
CA LEU A 156 -7.07 -2.20 18.67
C LEU A 156 -7.60 -2.07 20.10
N PRO A 157 -8.09 -0.88 20.57
CA PRO A 157 -8.64 -0.74 21.91
C PRO A 157 -9.87 -1.62 22.14
N PHE A 158 -10.71 -1.78 21.12
CA PHE A 158 -11.91 -2.63 21.17
C PHE A 158 -11.51 -4.09 21.28
N CYS A 159 -10.61 -4.55 20.39
CA CYS A 159 -10.13 -5.93 20.36
C CYS A 159 -9.53 -6.37 21.71
N ARG A 160 -8.70 -5.52 22.32
CA ARG A 160 -8.05 -5.85 23.60
C ARG A 160 -9.02 -6.01 24.78
N LYS A 161 -10.12 -5.28 24.76
CA LYS A 161 -11.11 -5.27 25.86
C LYS A 161 -12.16 -6.36 25.71
N HIS A 162 -12.65 -6.57 24.48
CA HIS A 162 -13.87 -7.34 24.25
C HIS A 162 -13.67 -8.62 23.44
N LEU A 163 -12.56 -8.75 22.69
CA LEU A 163 -12.36 -9.89 21.79
C LEU A 163 -11.45 -10.97 22.37
N PRO A 164 -11.56 -12.22 21.87
CA PRO A 164 -10.69 -13.32 22.25
C PRO A 164 -9.20 -13.03 22.02
N LYS A 165 -8.35 -13.60 22.88
CA LYS A 165 -6.88 -13.47 22.76
C LYS A 165 -6.25 -14.47 21.77
N ARG A 166 -7.03 -15.42 21.27
CA ARG A 166 -6.63 -16.45 20.30
C ARG A 166 -7.47 -16.31 19.04
N ASP A 167 -6.98 -16.90 17.96
CA ASP A 167 -7.70 -16.96 16.71
C ASP A 167 -8.98 -17.77 16.93
N GLU A 168 -10.12 -17.18 16.59
CA GLU A 168 -11.44 -17.74 16.87
C GLU A 168 -12.41 -17.39 15.73
N ARG A 169 -13.39 -18.26 15.50
CA ARG A 169 -14.44 -18.00 14.52
C ARG A 169 -15.48 -17.07 15.15
N LEU A 170 -15.75 -15.95 14.49
CA LEU A 170 -16.77 -14.99 14.88
C LEU A 170 -17.94 -15.05 13.90
N THR A 171 -19.14 -14.93 14.41
CA THR A 171 -20.36 -14.87 13.61
C THR A 171 -20.76 -13.41 13.41
N LEU A 172 -20.95 -13.01 12.16
CA LEU A 172 -21.52 -11.72 11.78
C LEU A 172 -23.00 -11.94 11.46
N LYS A 173 -23.88 -11.24 12.16
CA LYS A 173 -25.32 -11.18 11.91
C LYS A 173 -25.65 -9.86 11.24
N ASP A 174 -26.31 -9.91 10.09
CA ASP A 174 -26.85 -8.70 9.47
C ASP A 174 -28.13 -8.22 10.17
N GLU A 175 -28.77 -7.20 9.62
CA GLU A 175 -30.04 -6.64 10.11
C GLU A 175 -31.22 -7.60 9.88
N GLN A 176 -31.11 -8.48 8.89
CA GLN A 176 -32.10 -9.48 8.49
C GLN A 176 -31.96 -10.79 9.29
N GLY A 177 -30.93 -10.92 10.13
CA GLY A 177 -30.63 -12.10 10.93
C GLY A 177 -29.84 -13.19 10.20
N VAL A 178 -29.33 -12.94 9.00
CA VAL A 178 -28.47 -13.86 8.26
C VAL A 178 -27.10 -13.92 8.92
N GLU A 179 -26.69 -15.15 9.24
CA GLU A 179 -25.42 -15.43 9.90
C GLU A 179 -24.32 -15.73 8.87
N SER A 180 -23.18 -15.07 9.03
CA SER A 180 -21.96 -15.30 8.26
C SER A 180 -20.78 -15.57 9.17
N GLU A 181 -20.06 -16.66 8.93
CA GLU A 181 -18.88 -17.02 9.74
C GLU A 181 -17.61 -16.36 9.21
N THR A 182 -16.81 -15.78 10.11
CA THR A 182 -15.52 -15.16 9.78
C THR A 182 -14.44 -15.59 10.77
N LEU A 183 -13.18 -15.60 10.32
CA LEU A 183 -12.03 -15.91 11.17
C LEU A 183 -11.41 -14.61 11.69
N TYR A 184 -11.43 -14.46 13.01
CA TYR A 184 -10.70 -13.41 13.70
C TYR A 184 -9.29 -13.86 14.01
N LEU A 185 -8.32 -13.04 13.61
CA LEU A 185 -6.90 -13.26 13.88
C LEU A 185 -6.46 -12.35 15.02
N ALA A 186 -6.25 -12.91 16.21
CA ALA A 186 -5.98 -12.15 17.42
C ALA A 186 -4.63 -11.44 17.35
N LEU A 187 -3.61 -12.08 16.76
CA LEU A 187 -2.28 -11.48 16.63
C LEU A 187 -2.30 -10.23 15.71
N LYS A 188 -3.19 -10.22 14.72
CA LYS A 188 -3.29 -9.16 13.72
C LYS A 188 -4.50 -8.24 13.91
N ASN A 189 -5.33 -8.50 14.92
CA ASN A 189 -6.52 -7.73 15.30
C ASN A 189 -7.47 -7.48 14.12
N GLY A 190 -7.81 -8.52 13.36
CA GLY A 190 -8.64 -8.33 12.18
C GLY A 190 -9.38 -9.58 11.72
N LEU A 191 -10.42 -9.37 10.91
CA LEU A 191 -11.15 -10.42 10.22
C LEU A 191 -10.45 -10.74 8.90
N SER A 192 -10.34 -12.02 8.60
CA SER A 192 -9.64 -12.54 7.42
C SER A 192 -10.51 -13.48 6.61
N ALA A 193 -10.38 -14.79 6.81
CA ALA A 193 -11.23 -15.78 6.16
C ALA A 193 -12.71 -15.53 6.48
N GLY A 194 -13.60 -15.74 5.51
CA GLY A 194 -15.03 -15.48 5.63
C GLY A 194 -15.44 -14.01 5.41
N TRP A 195 -14.57 -13.03 5.71
CA TRP A 195 -14.89 -11.62 5.48
C TRP A 195 -15.17 -11.32 4.00
N ARG A 196 -14.42 -11.93 3.09
CA ARG A 196 -14.68 -11.84 1.65
C ARG A 196 -16.09 -12.29 1.27
N GLY A 197 -16.56 -13.38 1.87
CA GLY A 197 -17.90 -13.92 1.61
C GLY A 197 -18.97 -12.92 2.04
N PHE A 198 -18.85 -12.40 3.26
CA PHE A 198 -19.74 -11.37 3.79
C PHE A 198 -19.75 -10.11 2.92
N ALA A 199 -18.58 -9.58 2.55
CA ALA A 199 -18.48 -8.36 1.75
C ALA A 199 -19.13 -8.52 0.36
N ILE A 200 -18.97 -9.68 -0.28
CA ILE A 200 -19.58 -9.97 -1.59
C ILE A 200 -21.08 -10.20 -1.45
N GLN A 201 -21.52 -10.97 -0.45
CA GLN A 201 -22.93 -11.24 -0.20
C GLN A 201 -23.75 -9.97 0.02
N HIS A 202 -23.17 -9.00 0.73
CA HIS A 202 -23.80 -7.71 0.97
C HIS A 202 -23.43 -6.66 -0.08
N ASN A 203 -22.73 -7.00 -1.17
CA ASN A 203 -22.29 -6.03 -2.19
C ASN A 203 -21.66 -4.77 -1.58
N LEU A 204 -20.75 -4.93 -0.61
CA LEU A 204 -20.12 -3.79 0.06
C LEU A 204 -19.16 -3.08 -0.91
N VAL A 205 -19.18 -1.75 -0.88
CA VAL A 205 -18.33 -0.92 -1.72
C VAL A 205 -17.49 0.06 -0.90
N ASP A 206 -16.51 0.69 -1.57
CA ASP A 206 -15.71 1.75 -0.96
C ASP A 206 -16.62 2.90 -0.53
N GLY A 207 -16.43 3.38 0.70
CA GLY A 207 -17.22 4.46 1.30
C GLY A 207 -18.46 4.02 2.06
N ASP A 208 -18.92 2.77 1.92
CA ASP A 208 -19.92 2.22 2.84
C ASP A 208 -19.37 2.27 4.29
N CYS A 209 -20.27 2.34 5.26
CA CYS A 209 -19.88 2.35 6.67
C CYS A 209 -20.63 1.27 7.44
N LEU A 210 -19.91 0.58 8.32
CA LEU A 210 -20.47 -0.51 9.12
C LEU A 210 -20.43 -0.13 10.60
N VAL A 211 -21.52 -0.44 11.31
CA VAL A 211 -21.55 -0.39 12.77
C VAL A 211 -21.53 -1.82 13.28
N PHE A 212 -20.49 -2.15 14.04
CA PHE A 212 -20.37 -3.45 14.69
C PHE A 212 -20.82 -3.33 16.13
N GLU A 213 -21.79 -4.14 16.53
CA GLU A 213 -22.31 -4.25 17.89
C GLU A 213 -22.04 -5.67 18.39
N LEU A 214 -21.28 -5.82 19.48
CA LEU A 214 -20.93 -7.13 20.01
C LEU A 214 -22.02 -7.64 20.97
N ILE A 215 -22.97 -8.43 20.46
CA ILE A 215 -24.10 -8.96 21.23
C ILE A 215 -23.67 -10.13 22.12
N ASN A 216 -22.81 -11.02 21.60
CA ASN A 216 -22.23 -12.13 22.35
C ASN A 216 -20.72 -12.09 22.23
N ARG A 217 -20.02 -12.86 23.08
CA ARG A 217 -18.55 -12.96 23.08
C ARG A 217 -17.93 -13.21 21.70
N THR A 218 -18.63 -13.95 20.83
CA THR A 218 -18.16 -14.31 19.48
C THR A 218 -19.14 -13.91 18.38
N THR A 219 -20.15 -13.08 18.68
CA THR A 219 -21.18 -12.69 17.70
C THR A 219 -21.31 -11.19 17.61
N PHE A 220 -21.07 -10.67 16.41
CA PHE A 220 -21.34 -9.28 16.07
C PHE A 220 -22.66 -9.18 15.33
N LYS A 221 -23.47 -8.19 15.69
CA LYS A 221 -24.50 -7.65 14.81
C LYS A 221 -23.92 -6.49 14.02
N VAL A 222 -24.18 -6.48 12.72
CA VAL A 222 -23.58 -5.57 11.77
C VAL A 222 -24.68 -4.79 11.09
N TYR A 223 -24.65 -3.47 11.27
CA TYR A 223 -25.54 -2.54 10.57
C TYR A 223 -24.79 -1.93 9.39
N ILE A 224 -25.46 -1.83 8.23
CA ILE A 224 -24.81 -1.44 6.98
C ILE A 224 -25.39 -0.12 6.49
N ILE A 225 -24.56 0.92 6.49
CA ILE A 225 -24.91 2.23 5.95
C ILE A 225 -24.24 2.41 4.60
N ARG A 226 -25.07 2.56 3.57
CA ARG A 226 -24.62 2.69 2.19
C ARG A 226 -24.22 4.11 1.87
N GLN A 227 -23.08 4.28 1.22
CA GLN A 227 -22.66 5.59 0.71
C GLN A 227 -23.60 6.11 -0.38
N SER A 228 -24.27 5.22 -1.13
CA SER A 228 -25.19 5.59 -2.21
C SER A 228 -26.37 6.43 -1.71
N SER A 229 -26.78 6.22 -0.45
CA SER A 229 -27.86 6.98 0.18
C SER A 229 -27.59 8.48 0.28
N TYR A 230 -26.34 8.93 0.02
CA TYR A 230 -26.01 10.35 -0.14
C TYR A 230 -26.67 10.99 -1.36
N TYR A 231 -26.76 10.25 -2.47
CA TYR A 231 -27.23 10.73 -3.77
C TYR A 231 -28.75 10.59 -3.95
N GLU A 232 -29.41 9.84 -3.08
CA GLU A 232 -30.86 9.61 -3.08
C GLU A 232 -31.63 10.67 -2.26
N ARG A 233 -30.94 11.72 -1.80
CA ARG A 233 -31.50 12.84 -1.04
C ARG A 233 -32.16 13.91 -1.91
#